data_AF-A0A3M6TFL4-F1
#
_entry.id   AF-A0A3M6TFL4-F1
#
_cell.length_a   1.000
_cell.length_b   1.000
_cell.length_c   1.000
_cell.angle_alpha   90.00
_cell.angle_beta   90.00
_cell.angle_gamma   90.00
#
_symmetry.space_group_name_H-M   'P 1'
#
loop_
_entity.id
_entity.type
_entity.pdbx_description
1 polymer ?
#
loop_
_entity_poly.entity_id
_entity_poly.type
_entity_poly.pdbx_seq_one_letter_code
_entity_poly.pdbx_strand_id
1 'polypeptide(L)'
;MVKIIFLQIVPYVVACNVLCLHVSGHSSESCSQKDSECGEKGSILTQAKECNSNDFQSIFEIEDALNDLHSKSAGFLEFRKKLDDVKALVEEQKDKNKDSCKGKSDKISYEEVKKVITTTISSVKKFKSKDPLNILKGVLDIAPTLLNLVAPGNPYSFILRGLAEAVGVLITESKPNQPSVVRQLANVVHHEMIHFNKRLHDQKYNGLERRVSEQILQLQRMKDGEKLDDPSLWNDYAQFLGELASRFESPLPFKYESNLTEDPDVKDFVTAVVKYSEAHSCFMALLLVAKAKYLELGTAREDDVATVDRKMIFQIEEAKEKLFFLSEKRFLTFLGRIEGGKLTKIVALSRRFHDRSLVETVRQSLGLSPMPDLSTVESSAKKVSKQPVTLRSGKKCNGFLYRYFGKDVSIQFINDVDLPIKIVSGEVGWSRQNELQFVQIVPPRSRYRRETNFTFSTGGYIVLYLDGNMLGSDSENTRVIEFAASSQFLCILK
;
A
#
# COMPACT_ATOMS: atom_id res chain seq x y z
N MET A 1 52.62 11.45 18.72
CA MET A 1 52.49 11.25 20.18
C MET A 1 51.01 11.43 20.52
N VAL A 2 50.34 10.44 21.15
CA VAL A 2 48.87 10.43 21.48
C VAL A 2 47.96 10.43 20.21
N LYS A 3 47.29 9.33 19.85
CA LYS A 3 45.91 8.87 20.23
C LYS A 3 44.82 9.93 19.92
N ILE A 4 43.63 9.64 19.37
CA ILE A 4 42.81 8.40 19.25
C ILE A 4 41.82 8.60 18.05
N ILE A 5 41.10 7.67 17.39
CA ILE A 5 40.70 6.27 17.69
C ILE A 5 40.83 5.32 16.46
N PHE A 6 39.77 4.67 15.95
CA PHE A 6 39.78 3.49 15.04
C PHE A 6 39.11 3.65 13.65
N LEU A 7 39.65 2.82 12.74
CA LEU A 7 39.07 2.28 11.50
C LEU A 7 38.98 0.73 11.67
N GLN A 8 38.13 -0.07 11.01
CA GLN A 8 36.94 0.12 10.15
C GLN A 8 36.25 -1.27 9.97
N ILE A 9 35.19 -1.35 9.14
CA ILE A 9 34.72 -2.56 8.40
C ILE A 9 33.83 -3.59 9.13
N VAL A 10 32.82 -4.05 8.37
CA VAL A 10 31.95 -5.22 8.57
C VAL A 10 31.94 -6.00 7.24
N PRO A 11 31.84 -7.34 7.25
CA PRO A 11 31.18 -8.04 6.14
C PRO A 11 30.14 -9.11 6.55
N TYR A 12 29.16 -9.30 5.66
CA TYR A 12 28.10 -10.33 5.63
C TYR A 12 28.59 -11.70 5.14
N VAL A 13 27.90 -12.79 5.55
CA VAL A 13 27.54 -14.04 4.82
C VAL A 13 26.32 -14.63 5.62
N VAL A 14 25.06 -14.79 5.15
CA VAL A 14 24.44 -15.65 4.07
C VAL A 14 24.51 -17.16 4.44
N ALA A 15 23.52 -18.07 4.30
CA ALA A 15 22.21 -18.17 3.63
C ALA A 15 21.18 -18.96 4.51
N CYS A 16 19.85 -18.79 4.40
CA CYS A 16 18.85 -19.57 3.63
C CYS A 16 18.42 -20.97 4.15
N ASN A 17 17.13 -21.30 3.88
CA ASN A 17 16.38 -22.57 4.08
C ASN A 17 16.04 -22.91 5.57
N VAL A 18 14.79 -23.06 6.05
CA VAL A 18 13.49 -23.58 5.55
C VAL A 18 13.39 -25.12 5.53
N LEU A 19 12.67 -25.71 6.51
CA LEU A 19 11.45 -26.53 6.28
C LEU A 19 10.72 -26.96 7.59
N CYS A 20 9.38 -27.09 7.47
CA CYS A 20 8.33 -27.76 8.27
C CYS A 20 8.49 -28.22 9.75
N LEU A 21 7.60 -27.68 10.59
CA LEU A 21 6.42 -28.35 11.20
C LEU A 21 6.42 -29.90 11.37
N HIS A 22 6.30 -30.37 12.62
CA HIS A 22 5.17 -31.16 13.20
C HIS A 22 5.50 -31.37 14.72
N VAL A 23 4.68 -31.02 15.72
CA VAL A 23 3.30 -31.44 16.11
C VAL A 23 3.26 -32.73 16.95
N SER A 24 2.47 -32.67 18.02
CA SER A 24 2.04 -33.75 18.93
C SER A 24 3.08 -34.36 19.88
N GLY A 25 2.59 -34.73 21.06
CA GLY A 25 3.27 -35.63 21.98
C GLY A 25 2.22 -36.47 22.73
N HIS A 26 2.54 -37.74 22.95
CA HIS A 26 1.98 -38.64 23.97
C HIS A 26 3.16 -39.58 24.33
N SER A 27 3.53 -39.73 25.61
CA SER A 27 2.79 -40.43 26.66
C SER A 27 2.66 -41.92 26.39
N SER A 28 3.64 -42.69 26.87
CA SER A 28 3.52 -44.12 27.15
C SER A 28 4.66 -44.58 28.07
N GLU A 29 4.36 -44.88 29.33
CA GLU A 29 5.20 -45.81 30.09
C GLU A 29 4.31 -46.73 30.97
N SER A 30 4.32 -48.00 30.57
CA SER A 30 3.83 -49.22 31.22
C SER A 30 2.98 -49.15 32.51
N CYS A 31 1.81 -49.80 32.46
CA CYS A 31 1.23 -50.44 33.63
C CYS A 31 2.06 -51.68 34.06
N SER A 32 2.22 -51.89 35.37
CA SER A 32 2.42 -53.22 35.96
C SER A 32 1.74 -53.28 37.34
N GLN A 33 1.41 -54.48 37.82
CA GLN A 33 0.51 -54.69 38.96
C GLN A 33 1.30 -54.78 40.28
N LYS A 34 0.74 -54.24 41.39
CA LYS A 34 0.14 -55.06 42.48
C LYS A 34 -0.31 -54.27 43.72
N ASP A 35 -1.47 -54.67 44.24
CA ASP A 35 -1.85 -54.92 45.64
C ASP A 35 -1.34 -53.97 46.77
N SER A 36 -2.23 -53.12 47.32
CA SER A 36 -2.57 -53.12 48.78
C SER A 36 -3.66 -52.10 49.21
N GLU A 37 -4.68 -52.65 49.88
CA GLU A 37 -5.57 -52.16 50.95
C GLU A 37 -5.83 -50.66 51.26
N CYS A 38 -7.12 -50.29 51.16
CA CYS A 38 -7.97 -49.62 52.16
C CYS A 38 -7.44 -48.49 53.09
N GLY A 39 -8.06 -47.29 53.00
CA GLY A 39 -7.94 -46.22 54.01
C GLY A 39 -9.02 -45.13 53.91
N GLU A 40 -9.90 -45.03 54.91
CA GLU A 40 -11.09 -44.16 54.98
C GLU A 40 -10.91 -42.63 54.87
N LYS A 41 -12.06 -41.96 54.63
CA LYS A 41 -12.49 -40.59 55.05
C LYS A 41 -11.90 -39.36 54.32
N GLY A 42 -12.81 -38.55 53.76
CA GLY A 42 -12.50 -37.24 53.19
C GLY A 42 -13.64 -36.61 52.39
N SER A 43 -14.81 -36.37 52.99
CA SER A 43 -15.93 -35.71 52.29
C SER A 43 -15.62 -34.23 52.04
N ILE A 44 -15.25 -33.87 50.81
CA ILE A 44 -15.18 -32.46 50.37
C ILE A 44 -16.42 -32.15 49.54
N LEU A 45 -17.17 -31.16 50.02
CA LEU A 45 -18.37 -30.63 49.38
C LEU A 45 -18.01 -30.16 47.96
N THR A 46 -18.72 -30.63 46.95
CA THR A 46 -18.60 -30.11 45.58
C THR A 46 -19.18 -28.70 45.53
N GLN A 47 -18.35 -27.70 45.84
CA GLN A 47 -18.62 -26.32 45.45
C GLN A 47 -18.81 -26.30 43.93
N ALA A 48 -20.04 -25.98 43.50
CA ALA A 48 -20.27 -25.55 42.14
C ALA A 48 -19.38 -24.32 41.89
N LYS A 49 -18.46 -24.41 40.91
CA LYS A 49 -17.74 -23.22 40.45
C LYS A 49 -18.79 -22.27 39.88
N GLU A 50 -18.87 -21.07 40.43
CA GLU A 50 -19.62 -19.99 39.83
C GLU A 50 -19.11 -19.79 38.39
N CYS A 51 -20.02 -19.88 37.42
CA CYS A 51 -19.69 -19.66 36.02
C CYS A 51 -19.35 -18.16 35.86
N ASN A 52 -18.25 -17.83 35.19
CA ASN A 52 -17.81 -16.43 35.07
C ASN A 52 -18.89 -15.61 34.33
N SER A 53 -19.40 -14.55 34.96
CA SER A 53 -20.45 -13.69 34.38
C SER A 53 -20.06 -13.00 33.07
N ASN A 54 -18.76 -12.91 32.78
CA ASN A 54 -18.22 -12.26 31.59
C ASN A 54 -18.65 -12.90 30.27
N ASP A 55 -18.87 -14.22 30.25
CA ASP A 55 -19.17 -14.95 29.01
C ASP A 55 -20.63 -14.70 28.59
N PHE A 56 -21.55 -14.69 29.57
CA PHE A 56 -22.93 -14.23 29.39
C PHE A 56 -23.02 -12.74 29.01
N GLN A 57 -22.28 -11.88 29.71
CA GLN A 57 -22.22 -10.43 29.42
C GLN A 57 -21.80 -10.16 27.97
N SER A 58 -20.81 -10.92 27.46
CA SER A 58 -20.34 -10.81 26.08
C SER A 58 -21.42 -11.17 25.05
N ILE A 59 -22.28 -12.16 25.33
CA ILE A 59 -23.38 -12.57 24.44
C ILE A 59 -24.50 -11.51 24.41
N PHE A 60 -24.90 -10.97 25.56
CA PHE A 60 -25.87 -9.87 25.61
C PHE A 60 -25.37 -8.61 24.86
N GLU A 61 -24.09 -8.26 24.97
CA GLU A 61 -23.53 -7.14 24.21
C GLU A 61 -23.43 -7.41 22.69
N ILE A 62 -23.38 -8.67 22.25
CA ILE A 62 -23.53 -9.02 20.81
C ILE A 62 -24.99 -8.85 20.40
N GLU A 63 -25.95 -9.32 21.20
CA GLU A 63 -27.39 -9.20 20.95
C GLU A 63 -27.83 -7.73 20.79
N ASP A 64 -27.41 -6.86 21.72
CA ASP A 64 -27.67 -5.42 21.65
C ASP A 64 -27.06 -4.78 20.39
N ALA A 65 -25.82 -5.16 20.04
CA ALA A 65 -25.16 -4.63 18.85
C ALA A 65 -25.83 -5.11 17.55
N LEU A 66 -26.30 -6.36 17.50
CA LEU A 66 -27.10 -6.90 16.39
C LEU A 66 -28.47 -6.22 16.29
N ASN A 67 -29.12 -5.90 17.42
CA ASN A 67 -30.37 -5.16 17.45
C ASN A 67 -30.18 -3.70 16.97
N ASP A 68 -29.09 -3.05 17.35
CA ASP A 68 -28.72 -1.73 16.82
C ASP A 68 -28.49 -1.76 15.30
N LEU A 69 -27.70 -2.73 14.81
CA LEU A 69 -27.46 -2.93 13.37
C LEU A 69 -28.76 -3.24 12.60
N HIS A 70 -29.61 -4.10 13.13
CA HIS A 70 -30.92 -4.43 12.56
C HIS A 70 -31.86 -3.20 12.52
N SER A 71 -31.82 -2.32 13.52
CA SER A 71 -32.57 -1.05 13.48
C SER A 71 -32.01 -0.09 12.42
N LYS A 72 -30.68 0.09 12.38
CA LYS A 72 -30.00 1.03 11.49
C LYS A 72 -29.97 0.57 10.03
N SER A 73 -30.16 -0.72 9.77
CA SER A 73 -30.35 -1.31 8.44
C SER A 73 -31.77 -1.18 7.87
N ALA A 74 -32.71 -0.51 8.56
CA ALA A 74 -34.04 -0.20 8.01
C ALA A 74 -33.97 0.33 6.57
N GLY A 75 -34.56 -0.40 5.63
CA GLY A 75 -34.42 -0.16 4.18
C GLY A 75 -33.47 -1.10 3.43
N PHE A 76 -32.83 -2.06 4.08
CA PHE A 76 -32.24 -3.26 3.45
C PHE A 76 -33.00 -4.48 3.97
N LEU A 77 -33.80 -5.13 3.13
CA LEU A 77 -34.78 -6.14 3.57
C LEU A 77 -34.18 -7.54 3.64
N GLU A 78 -33.42 -7.92 2.62
CA GLU A 78 -32.80 -9.25 2.55
C GLU A 78 -31.63 -9.33 3.52
N PHE A 79 -30.88 -8.22 3.69
CA PHE A 79 -29.89 -8.11 4.75
C PHE A 79 -30.51 -8.29 6.15
N ARG A 80 -31.68 -7.71 6.42
CA ARG A 80 -32.35 -7.86 7.72
C ARG A 80 -32.76 -9.30 8.01
N LYS A 81 -33.26 -10.06 7.02
CA LYS A 81 -33.55 -11.50 7.19
C LYS A 81 -32.29 -12.26 7.62
N LYS A 82 -31.17 -12.10 6.90
CA LYS A 82 -29.88 -12.70 7.26
C LYS A 82 -29.34 -12.24 8.63
N LEU A 83 -29.64 -11.01 9.07
CA LEU A 83 -29.32 -10.57 10.44
C LEU A 83 -30.20 -11.26 11.50
N ASP A 84 -31.46 -11.56 11.20
CA ASP A 84 -32.33 -12.29 12.11
C ASP A 84 -31.93 -13.78 12.20
N ASP A 85 -31.43 -14.38 11.10
CA ASP A 85 -30.74 -15.69 11.13
C ASP A 85 -29.51 -15.65 12.05
N VAL A 86 -28.68 -14.60 11.97
CA VAL A 86 -27.52 -14.40 12.86
C VAL A 86 -27.94 -14.26 14.32
N LYS A 87 -29.04 -13.55 14.63
CA LYS A 87 -29.56 -13.48 16.01
C LYS A 87 -30.00 -14.84 16.53
N ALA A 88 -30.66 -15.66 15.71
CA ALA A 88 -31.03 -17.01 16.11
C ALA A 88 -29.80 -17.86 16.48
N LEU A 89 -28.69 -17.72 15.75
CA LEU A 89 -27.39 -18.34 16.10
C LEU A 89 -26.77 -17.80 17.39
N VAL A 90 -27.09 -16.57 17.82
CA VAL A 90 -26.65 -16.04 19.12
C VAL A 90 -27.49 -16.59 20.26
N GLU A 91 -28.82 -16.63 20.12
CA GLU A 91 -29.72 -17.18 21.14
C GLU A 91 -29.49 -18.69 21.36
N GLU A 92 -29.26 -19.46 20.29
CA GLU A 92 -28.96 -20.90 20.41
C GLU A 92 -27.69 -21.16 21.24
N GLN A 93 -26.76 -20.21 21.28
CA GLN A 93 -25.49 -20.31 22.01
C GLN A 93 -25.59 -19.74 23.44
N LYS A 94 -26.44 -18.73 23.63
CA LYS A 94 -26.89 -18.23 24.94
C LYS A 94 -27.58 -19.33 25.75
N ASP A 95 -28.28 -20.24 25.07
CA ASP A 95 -28.81 -21.47 25.68
C ASP A 95 -27.72 -22.52 25.95
N LYS A 96 -26.90 -22.89 24.96
CA LYS A 96 -25.81 -23.88 25.13
C LYS A 96 -24.80 -23.50 26.22
N ASN A 97 -24.49 -22.21 26.38
CA ASN A 97 -23.52 -21.74 27.38
C ASN A 97 -24.07 -21.67 28.82
N LYS A 98 -25.34 -22.00 29.06
CA LYS A 98 -25.86 -22.26 30.42
C LYS A 98 -25.26 -23.52 31.04
N ASP A 99 -24.84 -24.47 30.20
CA ASP A 99 -24.39 -25.80 30.64
C ASP A 99 -22.86 -25.99 30.62
N SER A 100 -22.06 -25.03 30.13
CA SER A 100 -20.59 -25.22 30.04
C SER A 100 -19.75 -23.97 30.35
N CYS A 101 -19.01 -24.01 31.46
CA CYS A 101 -18.09 -22.95 31.87
C CYS A 101 -16.68 -23.18 31.30
N LYS A 102 -16.37 -22.55 30.15
CA LYS A 102 -15.01 -22.46 29.58
C LYS A 102 -14.71 -21.01 29.22
N GLY A 103 -13.85 -20.35 30.00
CA GLY A 103 -13.47 -18.96 29.78
C GLY A 103 -11.95 -18.74 29.70
N LYS A 104 -11.48 -18.17 28.58
CA LYS A 104 -10.29 -17.29 28.42
C LYS A 104 -10.03 -16.89 26.95
N SER A 105 -10.54 -17.65 25.98
CA SER A 105 -10.46 -17.36 24.53
C SER A 105 -11.30 -16.16 24.08
N ASP A 106 -12.26 -15.78 24.91
CA ASP A 106 -13.59 -15.42 24.40
C ASP A 106 -13.75 -13.90 24.28
N LYS A 107 -13.02 -13.15 25.12
CA LYS A 107 -12.96 -11.68 25.06
C LYS A 107 -12.33 -11.16 23.76
N ILE A 108 -11.35 -11.86 23.20
CA ILE A 108 -10.73 -11.45 21.92
C ILE A 108 -11.76 -11.63 20.79
N SER A 109 -12.38 -12.80 20.72
CA SER A 109 -13.38 -13.13 19.71
C SER A 109 -14.64 -12.28 19.81
N TYR A 110 -15.02 -11.85 21.02
CA TYR A 110 -16.08 -10.87 21.24
C TYR A 110 -15.76 -9.50 20.58
N GLU A 111 -14.56 -8.95 20.80
CA GLU A 111 -14.17 -7.66 20.20
C GLU A 111 -14.07 -7.74 18.67
N GLU A 112 -13.75 -8.90 18.10
CA GLU A 112 -13.82 -9.14 16.65
C GLU A 112 -15.26 -9.05 16.13
N VAL A 113 -16.22 -9.72 16.78
CA VAL A 113 -17.66 -9.63 16.45
C VAL A 113 -18.16 -8.18 16.59
N LYS A 114 -17.84 -7.51 17.71
CA LYS A 114 -18.21 -6.10 18.00
C LYS A 114 -17.67 -5.16 16.92
N LYS A 115 -16.42 -5.35 16.48
CA LYS A 115 -15.78 -4.59 15.40
C LYS A 115 -16.48 -4.78 14.06
N VAL A 116 -16.83 -6.02 13.69
CA VAL A 116 -17.57 -6.30 12.45
C VAL A 116 -18.94 -5.61 12.47
N ILE A 117 -19.69 -5.73 13.56
CA ILE A 117 -21.02 -5.12 13.70
C ILE A 117 -20.95 -3.58 13.64
N THR A 118 -20.06 -2.95 14.42
CA THR A 118 -19.93 -1.48 14.46
C THR A 118 -19.42 -0.89 13.15
N THR A 119 -18.48 -1.55 12.46
CA THR A 119 -18.06 -1.18 11.11
C THR A 119 -19.21 -1.33 10.11
N THR A 120 -20.00 -2.39 10.19
CA THR A 120 -21.19 -2.58 9.33
C THR A 120 -22.24 -1.50 9.57
N ILE A 121 -22.52 -1.13 10.83
CA ILE A 121 -23.37 0.02 11.20
C ILE A 121 -22.86 1.32 10.56
N SER A 122 -21.56 1.57 10.63
CA SER A 122 -20.92 2.73 10.03
C SER A 122 -21.11 2.77 8.51
N SER A 123 -20.99 1.63 7.84
CA SER A 123 -21.08 1.53 6.38
C SER A 123 -22.51 1.51 5.84
N VAL A 124 -23.48 0.92 6.55
CA VAL A 124 -24.91 1.04 6.23
C VAL A 124 -25.35 2.51 6.14
N LYS A 125 -24.86 3.37 7.05
CA LYS A 125 -25.11 4.83 6.99
C LYS A 125 -24.54 5.45 5.70
N LYS A 126 -23.33 5.04 5.29
CA LYS A 126 -22.70 5.53 4.06
C LYS A 126 -23.42 5.06 2.80
N PHE A 127 -23.81 3.78 2.73
CA PHE A 127 -24.58 3.24 1.60
C PHE A 127 -25.94 3.94 1.41
N LYS A 128 -26.56 4.39 2.52
CA LYS A 128 -27.81 5.18 2.48
C LYS A 128 -27.66 6.59 1.88
N SER A 129 -26.45 7.16 1.87
CA SER A 129 -26.21 8.52 1.32
C SER A 129 -26.35 8.60 -0.20
N LYS A 130 -26.20 7.47 -0.91
CA LYS A 130 -26.09 7.36 -2.39
C LYS A 130 -24.92 8.13 -3.02
N ASP A 131 -24.04 8.76 -2.24
CA ASP A 131 -22.81 9.36 -2.74
C ASP A 131 -21.76 8.27 -3.05
N PRO A 132 -21.18 8.23 -4.26
CA PRO A 132 -20.19 7.22 -4.64
C PRO A 132 -18.97 7.14 -3.71
N LEU A 133 -18.48 8.28 -3.20
CA LEU A 133 -17.31 8.31 -2.32
C LEU A 133 -17.62 7.69 -0.94
N ASN A 134 -18.79 7.99 -0.38
CA ASN A 134 -19.30 7.33 0.82
C ASN A 134 -19.53 5.83 0.59
N ILE A 135 -20.09 5.43 -0.55
CA ILE A 135 -20.29 4.01 -0.87
C ILE A 135 -18.94 3.27 -0.95
N LEU A 136 -17.96 3.83 -1.66
CA LEU A 136 -16.59 3.33 -1.74
C LEU A 136 -15.98 3.18 -0.33
N LYS A 137 -16.09 4.21 0.50
CA LYS A 137 -15.61 4.17 1.89
C LYS A 137 -16.31 3.08 2.71
N GLY A 138 -17.61 2.87 2.50
CA GLY A 138 -18.39 1.86 3.23
C GLY A 138 -17.93 0.43 2.94
N VAL A 139 -17.55 0.13 1.70
CA VAL A 139 -16.95 -1.18 1.34
C VAL A 139 -15.56 -1.32 1.95
N LEU A 140 -14.72 -0.29 1.82
CA LEU A 140 -13.33 -0.33 2.26
C LEU A 140 -13.16 -0.34 3.79
N ASP A 141 -14.10 0.23 4.54
CA ASP A 141 -14.14 0.07 6.00
C ASP A 141 -14.46 -1.39 6.39
N ILE A 142 -15.36 -2.07 5.65
CA ILE A 142 -15.80 -3.45 5.91
C ILE A 142 -14.78 -4.50 5.46
N ALA A 143 -14.24 -4.42 4.24
CA ALA A 143 -13.49 -5.53 3.65
C ALA A 143 -12.30 -6.02 4.52
N PRO A 144 -11.51 -5.14 5.18
CA PRO A 144 -10.46 -5.56 6.11
C PRO A 144 -10.98 -6.22 7.40
N THR A 145 -12.21 -5.94 7.85
CA THR A 145 -12.78 -6.62 9.03
C THR A 145 -13.24 -8.04 8.73
N LEU A 146 -13.61 -8.35 7.47
CA LEU A 146 -13.99 -9.72 7.07
C LEU A 146 -12.82 -10.59 6.61
N LEU A 147 -11.62 -10.01 6.43
CA LEU A 147 -10.46 -10.69 5.85
C LEU A 147 -9.94 -11.87 6.69
N ASN A 148 -9.86 -11.73 8.01
CA ASN A 148 -9.16 -12.70 8.88
C ASN A 148 -10.08 -13.51 9.83
N LEU A 149 -11.40 -13.46 9.65
CA LEU A 149 -12.37 -13.88 10.68
C LEU A 149 -12.49 -15.40 10.94
N VAL A 150 -12.06 -16.25 10.01
CA VAL A 150 -12.31 -17.70 10.09
C VAL A 150 -11.03 -18.44 10.48
N ALA A 151 -10.50 -18.08 11.65
CA ALA A 151 -9.39 -18.79 12.27
C ALA A 151 -9.88 -20.07 12.99
N PRO A 152 -9.26 -21.24 12.79
CA PRO A 152 -9.59 -22.45 13.53
C PRO A 152 -9.49 -22.24 15.04
N GLY A 153 -10.55 -22.59 15.78
CA GLY A 153 -10.62 -22.47 17.24
C GLY A 153 -11.28 -21.18 17.76
N ASN A 154 -11.74 -20.26 16.92
CA ASN A 154 -12.52 -19.10 17.38
C ASN A 154 -13.94 -19.53 17.83
N PRO A 155 -14.34 -19.31 19.10
CA PRO A 155 -15.64 -19.75 19.64
C PRO A 155 -16.85 -19.04 19.04
N TYR A 156 -16.69 -17.90 18.36
CA TYR A 156 -17.76 -17.17 17.67
C TYR A 156 -17.65 -17.25 16.14
N SER A 157 -16.84 -18.18 15.61
CA SER A 157 -16.61 -18.37 14.17
C SER A 157 -17.88 -18.54 13.32
N PHE A 158 -18.95 -19.14 13.86
CA PHE A 158 -20.24 -19.25 13.17
C PHE A 158 -21.03 -17.91 13.17
N ILE A 159 -20.94 -17.08 14.22
CA ILE A 159 -21.51 -15.71 14.21
C ILE A 159 -20.78 -14.88 13.15
N LEU A 160 -19.45 -14.98 13.12
CA LEU A 160 -18.61 -14.29 12.15
C LEU A 160 -18.86 -14.76 10.71
N ARG A 161 -19.16 -16.06 10.49
CA ARG A 161 -19.61 -16.60 9.20
C ARG A 161 -20.94 -15.97 8.79
N GLY A 162 -21.98 -16.06 9.62
CA GLY A 162 -23.30 -15.50 9.31
C GLY A 162 -23.28 -13.97 9.13
N LEU A 163 -22.44 -13.25 9.88
CA LEU A 163 -22.20 -11.81 9.67
C LEU A 163 -21.55 -11.53 8.30
N ALA A 164 -20.58 -12.34 7.87
CA ALA A 164 -19.98 -12.20 6.55
C ALA A 164 -21.00 -12.49 5.43
N GLU A 165 -21.85 -13.51 5.58
CA GLU A 165 -22.98 -13.77 4.66
C GLU A 165 -23.95 -12.59 4.59
N ALA A 166 -24.40 -12.09 5.75
CA ALA A 166 -25.31 -10.96 5.84
C ALA A 166 -24.70 -9.70 5.19
N VAL A 167 -23.41 -9.44 5.38
CA VAL A 167 -22.69 -8.36 4.70
C VAL A 167 -22.59 -8.58 3.18
N GLY A 168 -22.38 -9.83 2.73
CA GLY A 168 -22.45 -10.19 1.31
C GLY A 168 -23.82 -9.89 0.69
N VAL A 169 -24.90 -10.15 1.43
CA VAL A 169 -26.26 -9.75 1.04
C VAL A 169 -26.40 -8.22 1.07
N LEU A 170 -25.94 -7.51 2.11
CA LEU A 170 -26.01 -6.03 2.18
C LEU A 170 -25.38 -5.34 0.96
N ILE A 171 -24.22 -5.80 0.48
CA ILE A 171 -23.54 -5.18 -0.66
C ILE A 171 -24.09 -5.61 -2.02
N THR A 172 -24.79 -6.75 -2.11
CA THR A 172 -25.45 -7.23 -3.34
C THR A 172 -26.94 -6.95 -3.41
N GLU A 173 -27.61 -6.60 -2.31
CA GLU A 173 -29.04 -6.28 -2.28
C GLU A 173 -29.34 -5.14 -3.27
N SER A 174 -30.32 -5.37 -4.14
CA SER A 174 -30.77 -4.40 -5.14
C SER A 174 -32.29 -4.29 -5.08
N LYS A 175 -32.80 -3.13 -5.51
CA LYS A 175 -34.22 -2.81 -5.55
C LYS A 175 -34.60 -2.46 -6.99
N PRO A 176 -35.89 -2.54 -7.38
CA PRO A 176 -36.33 -2.19 -8.74
C PRO A 176 -35.80 -0.83 -9.23
N ASN A 177 -35.69 0.16 -8.33
CA ASN A 177 -35.24 1.51 -8.63
C ASN A 177 -33.87 1.86 -8.01
N GLN A 178 -33.08 0.89 -7.55
CA GLN A 178 -31.73 1.15 -7.00
C GLN A 178 -30.78 -0.06 -7.21
N PRO A 179 -29.70 0.08 -7.99
CA PRO A 179 -28.67 -0.96 -8.12
C PRO A 179 -27.94 -1.21 -6.80
N SER A 180 -27.35 -2.40 -6.65
CA SER A 180 -26.61 -2.80 -5.46
C SER A 180 -25.32 -1.99 -5.25
N VAL A 181 -24.69 -2.10 -4.08
CA VAL A 181 -23.43 -1.39 -3.77
C VAL A 181 -22.33 -1.78 -4.75
N VAL A 182 -22.12 -3.09 -4.98
CA VAL A 182 -21.09 -3.55 -5.93
C VAL A 182 -21.40 -3.08 -7.35
N ARG A 183 -22.67 -3.06 -7.77
CA ARG A 183 -23.05 -2.58 -9.10
C ARG A 183 -22.92 -1.06 -9.25
N GLN A 184 -23.11 -0.28 -8.19
CA GLN A 184 -22.83 1.16 -8.20
C GLN A 184 -21.33 1.44 -8.38
N LEU A 185 -20.45 0.71 -7.66
CA LEU A 185 -19.00 0.83 -7.84
C LEU A 185 -18.54 0.38 -9.23
N ALA A 186 -19.10 -0.73 -9.73
CA ALA A 186 -18.86 -1.21 -11.09
C ALA A 186 -19.15 -0.11 -12.12
N ASN A 187 -20.35 0.47 -12.12
CA ASN A 187 -20.74 1.52 -13.07
C ASN A 187 -19.77 2.73 -13.08
N VAL A 188 -19.24 3.13 -11.92
CA VAL A 188 -18.30 4.28 -11.76
C VAL A 188 -16.94 4.01 -12.43
N VAL A 189 -16.44 2.77 -12.33
CA VAL A 189 -15.22 2.33 -13.00
C VAL A 189 -15.47 2.17 -14.51
N HIS A 190 -16.56 1.49 -14.86
CA HIS A 190 -16.79 0.97 -16.21
C HIS A 190 -17.18 2.05 -17.24
N HIS A 191 -17.85 3.13 -16.82
CA HIS A 191 -18.17 4.23 -17.73
C HIS A 191 -16.93 4.87 -18.39
N GLU A 192 -15.79 4.82 -17.69
CA GLU A 192 -14.50 5.35 -18.16
C GLU A 192 -13.59 4.28 -18.79
N MET A 193 -13.93 2.99 -18.69
CA MET A 193 -13.30 1.95 -19.51
C MET A 193 -13.57 2.16 -21.00
N ILE A 194 -14.72 2.76 -21.34
CA ILE A 194 -15.02 3.21 -22.70
C ILE A 194 -13.99 4.24 -23.18
N HIS A 195 -13.47 5.09 -22.29
CA HIS A 195 -12.41 6.03 -22.63
C HIS A 195 -11.03 5.35 -22.66
N PHE A 196 -10.78 4.38 -21.77
CA PHE A 196 -9.55 3.59 -21.73
C PHE A 196 -9.32 2.81 -23.03
N ASN A 197 -10.30 1.98 -23.43
CA ASN A 197 -10.24 1.16 -24.65
C ASN A 197 -10.10 2.02 -25.91
N LYS A 198 -10.76 3.19 -25.96
CA LYS A 198 -10.60 4.17 -27.05
C LYS A 198 -9.18 4.72 -27.21
N ARG A 199 -8.37 4.80 -26.13
CA ARG A 199 -6.98 5.31 -26.21
C ARG A 199 -5.96 4.24 -26.56
N LEU A 200 -6.21 2.98 -26.18
CA LEU A 200 -5.32 1.86 -26.52
C LEU A 200 -5.56 1.30 -27.92
N HIS A 201 -6.65 1.70 -28.59
CA HIS A 201 -7.22 1.03 -29.78
C HIS A 201 -7.54 -0.47 -29.56
N ASP A 202 -7.52 -0.92 -28.31
CA ASP A 202 -7.67 -2.31 -27.91
C ASP A 202 -9.09 -2.55 -27.35
N GLN A 203 -9.68 -3.68 -27.74
CA GLN A 203 -10.98 -4.15 -27.26
C GLN A 203 -10.88 -5.14 -26.10
N LYS A 204 -9.69 -5.50 -25.65
CA LYS A 204 -9.37 -6.45 -24.56
C LYS A 204 -10.32 -6.40 -23.35
N TYR A 205 -10.69 -5.21 -22.88
CA TYR A 205 -11.58 -5.04 -21.72
C TYR A 205 -13.02 -4.66 -22.07
N ASN A 206 -13.43 -4.72 -23.35
CA ASN A 206 -14.83 -4.56 -23.74
C ASN A 206 -15.66 -5.67 -23.09
N GLY A 207 -16.65 -5.27 -22.28
CA GLY A 207 -17.50 -6.22 -21.56
C GLY A 207 -16.95 -6.73 -20.23
N LEU A 208 -15.84 -6.20 -19.70
CA LEU A 208 -15.46 -6.46 -18.29
C LEU A 208 -16.63 -6.08 -17.35
N GLU A 209 -17.32 -4.98 -17.64
CA GLU A 209 -18.56 -4.57 -16.96
C GLU A 209 -19.66 -5.63 -16.96
N ARG A 210 -19.88 -6.25 -18.13
CA ARG A 210 -20.88 -7.29 -18.31
C ARG A 210 -20.49 -8.53 -17.49
N ARG A 211 -19.23 -8.95 -17.57
CA ARG A 211 -18.69 -10.11 -16.85
C ARG A 211 -18.72 -9.92 -15.33
N VAL A 212 -18.38 -8.73 -14.82
CA VAL A 212 -18.55 -8.36 -13.40
C VAL A 212 -20.02 -8.41 -12.99
N SER A 213 -20.93 -7.83 -13.81
CA SER A 213 -22.36 -7.85 -13.52
C SER A 213 -22.94 -9.27 -13.51
N GLU A 214 -22.50 -10.12 -14.44
CA GLU A 214 -22.89 -11.53 -14.55
C GLU A 214 -22.35 -12.36 -13.39
N GLN A 215 -21.08 -12.18 -13.00
CA GLN A 215 -20.51 -12.88 -11.85
C GLN A 215 -21.18 -12.47 -10.52
N ILE A 216 -21.57 -11.21 -10.35
CA ILE A 216 -22.38 -10.77 -9.19
C ILE A 216 -23.74 -11.49 -9.18
N LEU A 217 -24.43 -11.54 -10.32
CA LEU A 217 -25.72 -12.24 -10.44
C LEU A 217 -25.60 -13.75 -10.24
N GLN A 218 -24.47 -14.35 -10.67
CA GLN A 218 -24.16 -15.75 -10.39
C GLN A 218 -23.95 -15.96 -8.89
N LEU A 219 -23.06 -15.21 -8.24
CA LEU A 219 -22.78 -15.32 -6.81
C LEU A 219 -24.04 -15.18 -5.95
N GLN A 220 -24.99 -14.32 -6.32
CA GLN A 220 -26.29 -14.22 -5.63
C GLN A 220 -27.15 -15.50 -5.71
N ARG A 221 -27.04 -16.26 -6.80
CA ARG A 221 -27.90 -17.41 -7.12
C ARG A 221 -27.22 -18.77 -6.93
N MET A 222 -25.90 -18.75 -6.78
CA MET A 222 -25.02 -19.92 -6.76
C MET A 222 -25.43 -20.91 -5.67
N LYS A 223 -25.42 -22.19 -6.02
CA LYS A 223 -25.72 -23.32 -5.14
C LYS A 223 -24.46 -24.08 -4.79
N ASP A 224 -24.58 -25.06 -3.90
CA ASP A 224 -23.48 -25.98 -3.65
C ASP A 224 -23.16 -26.83 -4.89
N GLY A 225 -21.92 -27.33 -5.00
CA GLY A 225 -21.38 -28.00 -6.18
C GLY A 225 -21.07 -27.11 -7.40
N GLU A 226 -21.72 -25.96 -7.55
CA GLU A 226 -21.52 -25.06 -8.70
C GLU A 226 -20.13 -24.38 -8.69
N LYS A 227 -19.69 -23.83 -9.83
CA LYS A 227 -18.45 -23.05 -9.97
C LYS A 227 -18.76 -21.76 -10.72
N LEU A 228 -17.89 -20.76 -10.58
CA LEU A 228 -18.00 -19.52 -11.37
C LEU A 228 -17.85 -19.83 -12.86
N ASP A 229 -18.75 -19.28 -13.68
CA ASP A 229 -18.75 -19.48 -15.14
C ASP A 229 -17.53 -18.83 -15.79
N ASP A 230 -17.08 -17.73 -15.19
CA ASP A 230 -15.87 -17.00 -15.55
C ASP A 230 -14.94 -16.85 -14.34
N PRO A 231 -14.01 -17.80 -14.12
CA PRO A 231 -12.95 -17.68 -13.13
C PRO A 231 -11.78 -16.81 -13.62
N SER A 232 -11.72 -16.48 -14.92
CA SER A 232 -10.64 -15.67 -15.50
C SER A 232 -10.77 -14.19 -15.17
N LEU A 233 -12.00 -13.72 -14.90
CA LEU A 233 -12.34 -12.33 -14.57
C LEU A 233 -11.42 -11.69 -13.51
N TRP A 234 -11.05 -12.44 -12.47
CA TRP A 234 -10.22 -11.93 -11.37
C TRP A 234 -8.74 -11.77 -11.73
N ASN A 235 -8.32 -12.28 -12.89
CA ASN A 235 -6.97 -12.05 -13.43
C ASN A 235 -7.01 -10.89 -14.42
N ASP A 236 -8.06 -10.80 -15.24
CA ASP A 236 -8.27 -9.67 -16.16
C ASP A 236 -8.47 -8.35 -15.39
N TYR A 237 -9.19 -8.37 -14.26
CA TYR A 237 -9.37 -7.20 -13.39
C TYR A 237 -8.05 -6.78 -12.73
N ALA A 238 -7.22 -7.75 -12.31
CA ALA A 238 -5.89 -7.47 -11.78
C ALA A 238 -4.95 -6.92 -12.86
N GLN A 239 -5.06 -7.38 -14.12
CA GLN A 239 -4.30 -6.83 -15.24
C GLN A 239 -4.73 -5.40 -15.58
N PHE A 240 -6.03 -5.09 -15.55
CA PHE A 240 -6.55 -3.73 -15.70
C PHE A 240 -6.03 -2.79 -14.61
N LEU A 241 -5.95 -3.25 -13.36
CA LEU A 241 -5.31 -2.52 -12.26
C LEU A 241 -3.80 -2.33 -12.48
N GLY A 242 -3.11 -3.32 -13.04
CA GLY A 242 -1.70 -3.22 -13.45
C GLY A 242 -1.46 -2.16 -14.55
N GLU A 243 -2.36 -2.04 -15.53
CA GLU A 243 -2.26 -1.05 -16.61
C GLU A 243 -2.69 0.37 -16.18
N LEU A 244 -3.58 0.50 -15.21
CA LEU A 244 -3.84 1.79 -14.54
C LEU A 244 -2.64 2.22 -13.69
N ALA A 245 -2.02 1.27 -12.99
CA ALA A 245 -0.83 1.51 -12.18
C ALA A 245 0.36 2.02 -12.99
N SER A 246 0.74 1.30 -14.05
CA SER A 246 1.92 1.64 -14.87
C SER A 246 1.89 3.08 -15.42
N ARG A 247 0.69 3.61 -15.69
CA ARG A 247 0.46 4.99 -16.15
C ARG A 247 0.66 6.04 -15.05
N PHE A 248 0.19 5.81 -13.82
CA PHE A 248 0.47 6.75 -12.72
C PHE A 248 1.88 6.56 -12.12
N GLU A 249 2.50 5.40 -12.32
CA GLU A 249 3.89 5.11 -11.96
C GLU A 249 4.88 5.72 -12.96
N SER A 250 4.56 5.74 -14.27
CA SER A 250 5.39 6.28 -15.36
C SER A 250 6.04 7.63 -15.03
N PRO A 251 7.35 7.82 -15.30
CA PRO A 251 8.05 9.06 -14.99
C PRO A 251 7.38 10.29 -15.61
N LEU A 252 7.14 11.33 -14.81
CA LEU A 252 6.79 12.66 -15.30
C LEU A 252 7.97 13.62 -15.07
N PRO A 253 8.21 14.59 -15.97
CA PRO A 253 9.11 15.71 -15.68
C PRO A 253 8.64 16.52 -14.46
N PHE A 254 9.58 17.26 -13.84
CA PHE A 254 9.21 18.21 -12.80
C PHE A 254 8.59 19.48 -13.40
N LYS A 255 7.28 19.63 -13.24
CA LYS A 255 6.49 20.78 -13.72
C LYS A 255 5.81 21.46 -12.52
N TYR A 256 5.88 22.79 -12.42
CA TYR A 256 5.26 23.56 -11.33
C TYR A 256 4.76 24.92 -11.83
N GLU A 257 3.61 24.88 -12.50
CA GLU A 257 2.97 26.02 -13.18
C GLU A 257 1.50 26.13 -12.74
N SER A 258 0.82 27.25 -13.01
CA SER A 258 -0.58 27.44 -12.57
C SER A 258 -1.56 26.52 -13.31
N ASN A 259 -1.33 26.29 -14.60
CA ASN A 259 -2.12 25.46 -15.50
C ASN A 259 -1.71 23.97 -15.51
N LEU A 260 -0.98 23.50 -14.50
CA LEU A 260 -0.44 22.12 -14.40
C LEU A 260 -1.48 20.99 -14.62
N THR A 261 -2.77 21.26 -14.41
CA THR A 261 -3.88 20.30 -14.63
C THR A 261 -4.40 20.23 -16.07
N GLU A 262 -3.96 21.13 -16.95
CA GLU A 262 -4.28 21.13 -18.39
C GLU A 262 -3.30 20.26 -19.19
N ASP A 263 -2.09 20.06 -18.66
CA ASP A 263 -1.03 19.21 -19.20
C ASP A 263 -1.54 17.76 -19.41
N PRO A 264 -1.43 17.19 -20.64
CA PRO A 264 -1.99 15.87 -20.96
C PRO A 264 -1.45 14.74 -20.08
N ASP A 265 -0.14 14.73 -19.78
CA ASP A 265 0.52 13.64 -19.04
C ASP A 265 0.15 13.70 -17.56
N VAL A 266 0.10 14.91 -17.00
CA VAL A 266 -0.34 15.14 -15.62
C VAL A 266 -1.83 14.83 -15.46
N LYS A 267 -2.66 15.23 -16.44
CA LYS A 267 -4.08 14.87 -16.49
C LYS A 267 -4.25 13.35 -16.55
N ASP A 268 -3.42 12.65 -17.31
CA ASP A 268 -3.45 11.19 -17.39
C ASP A 268 -3.05 10.53 -16.07
N PHE A 269 -1.98 11.00 -15.41
CA PHE A 269 -1.59 10.57 -14.07
C PHE A 269 -2.76 10.70 -13.07
N VAL A 270 -3.45 11.86 -13.03
CA VAL A 270 -4.57 12.04 -12.08
C VAL A 270 -5.74 11.12 -12.43
N THR A 271 -6.10 10.99 -13.71
CA THR A 271 -7.15 10.05 -14.13
C THR A 271 -6.78 8.61 -13.77
N ALA A 272 -5.53 8.18 -14.01
CA ALA A 272 -5.07 6.83 -13.74
C ALA A 272 -5.07 6.49 -12.24
N VAL A 273 -4.57 7.36 -11.35
CA VAL A 273 -4.55 7.09 -9.91
C VAL A 273 -5.95 7.12 -9.28
N VAL A 274 -6.87 7.95 -9.79
CA VAL A 274 -8.28 7.95 -9.37
C VAL A 274 -8.98 6.69 -9.84
N LYS A 275 -8.85 6.32 -11.11
CA LYS A 275 -9.49 5.11 -11.64
C LYS A 275 -8.91 3.82 -11.08
N TYR A 276 -7.62 3.78 -10.74
CA TYR A 276 -7.04 2.69 -9.94
C TYR A 276 -7.69 2.60 -8.56
N SER A 277 -7.89 3.73 -7.89
CA SER A 277 -8.51 3.78 -6.55
C SER A 277 -9.96 3.31 -6.58
N GLU A 278 -10.75 3.72 -7.57
CA GLU A 278 -12.12 3.24 -7.77
C GLU A 278 -12.17 1.75 -8.16
N ALA A 279 -11.32 1.32 -9.09
CA ALA A 279 -11.26 -0.06 -9.56
C ALA A 279 -10.81 -1.03 -8.47
N HIS A 280 -9.81 -0.68 -7.67
CA HIS A 280 -9.38 -1.46 -6.50
C HIS A 280 -10.55 -1.62 -5.52
N SER A 281 -11.28 -0.55 -5.25
CA SER A 281 -12.45 -0.57 -4.36
C SER A 281 -13.58 -1.46 -4.90
N CYS A 282 -13.83 -1.43 -6.21
CA CYS A 282 -14.79 -2.31 -6.88
C CYS A 282 -14.35 -3.79 -6.87
N PHE A 283 -13.05 -4.07 -7.05
CA PHE A 283 -12.53 -5.44 -7.02
C PHE A 283 -12.58 -6.03 -5.61
N MET A 284 -12.19 -5.24 -4.60
CA MET A 284 -12.35 -5.61 -3.20
C MET A 284 -13.81 -5.85 -2.84
N ALA A 285 -14.76 -5.10 -3.41
CA ALA A 285 -16.19 -5.36 -3.26
C ALA A 285 -16.61 -6.72 -3.88
N LEU A 286 -16.14 -7.03 -5.08
CA LEU A 286 -16.44 -8.29 -5.77
C LEU A 286 -15.85 -9.52 -5.03
N LEU A 287 -14.60 -9.42 -4.59
CA LEU A 287 -13.94 -10.46 -3.79
C LEU A 287 -14.67 -10.66 -2.44
N LEU A 288 -15.15 -9.59 -1.81
CA LEU A 288 -15.93 -9.67 -0.57
C LEU A 288 -17.25 -10.44 -0.76
N VAL A 289 -17.94 -10.26 -1.89
CA VAL A 289 -19.13 -11.07 -2.26
C VAL A 289 -18.76 -12.53 -2.46
N ALA A 290 -17.67 -12.81 -3.19
CA ALA A 290 -17.22 -14.17 -3.42
C ALA A 290 -16.89 -14.89 -2.10
N LYS A 291 -16.17 -14.23 -1.19
CA LYS A 291 -15.90 -14.77 0.15
C LYS A 291 -17.18 -15.06 0.92
N ALA A 292 -18.09 -14.08 1.00
CA ALA A 292 -19.36 -14.23 1.71
C ALA A 292 -20.19 -15.41 1.16
N LYS A 293 -20.22 -15.59 -0.17
CA LYS A 293 -20.94 -16.70 -0.79
C LYS A 293 -20.29 -18.06 -0.55
N TYR A 294 -18.97 -18.15 -0.63
CA TYR A 294 -18.27 -19.40 -0.31
C TYR A 294 -18.38 -19.77 1.17
N LEU A 295 -18.48 -18.78 2.06
CA LEU A 295 -18.79 -19.01 3.48
C LEU A 295 -20.21 -19.54 3.70
N GLU A 296 -21.23 -19.03 2.98
CA GLU A 296 -22.60 -19.58 3.00
C GLU A 296 -22.64 -21.04 2.51
N LEU A 297 -21.86 -21.38 1.48
CA LEU A 297 -21.78 -22.72 0.89
C LEU A 297 -20.96 -23.74 1.72
N GLY A 298 -20.55 -23.39 2.95
CA GLY A 298 -20.03 -24.36 3.92
C GLY A 298 -18.53 -24.67 3.83
N THR A 299 -18.12 -25.83 4.37
CA THR A 299 -16.71 -26.24 4.51
C THR A 299 -16.12 -26.83 3.22
N ALA A 300 -16.97 -27.31 2.30
CA ALA A 300 -16.56 -27.77 0.96
C ALA A 300 -15.92 -26.66 0.09
N ARG A 301 -15.87 -25.42 0.59
CA ARG A 301 -15.35 -24.22 -0.07
C ARG A 301 -14.16 -23.58 0.63
N GLU A 302 -13.52 -24.26 1.58
CA GLU A 302 -12.38 -23.67 2.32
C GLU A 302 -11.20 -23.30 1.40
N ASP A 303 -10.92 -24.08 0.34
CA ASP A 303 -9.94 -23.72 -0.71
C ASP A 303 -10.37 -22.50 -1.54
N ASP A 304 -11.67 -22.38 -1.85
CA ASP A 304 -12.24 -21.24 -2.59
C ASP A 304 -12.14 -19.96 -1.73
N VAL A 305 -12.47 -20.03 -0.43
CA VAL A 305 -12.30 -18.95 0.56
C VAL A 305 -10.82 -18.54 0.68
N ALA A 306 -9.92 -19.50 0.90
CA ALA A 306 -8.49 -19.23 1.01
C ALA A 306 -7.88 -18.66 -0.28
N THR A 307 -8.49 -18.93 -1.44
CA THR A 307 -8.10 -18.34 -2.73
C THR A 307 -8.57 -16.89 -2.87
N VAL A 308 -9.77 -16.57 -2.39
CA VAL A 308 -10.25 -15.18 -2.31
C VAL A 308 -9.40 -14.36 -1.34
N ASP A 309 -9.11 -14.89 -0.14
CA ASP A 309 -8.31 -14.19 0.87
C ASP A 309 -6.88 -13.90 0.38
N ARG A 310 -6.23 -14.86 -0.29
CA ARG A 310 -4.93 -14.63 -0.94
C ARG A 310 -4.99 -13.51 -1.98
N LYS A 311 -6.06 -13.42 -2.78
CA LYS A 311 -6.26 -12.33 -3.75
C LYS A 311 -6.54 -10.99 -3.06
N MET A 312 -7.34 -10.95 -2.00
CA MET A 312 -7.61 -9.74 -1.22
C MET A 312 -6.34 -9.19 -0.54
N ILE A 313 -5.55 -10.05 0.11
CA ILE A 313 -4.26 -9.68 0.72
C ILE A 313 -3.30 -9.12 -0.34
N PHE A 314 -3.14 -9.83 -1.47
CA PHE A 314 -2.27 -9.39 -2.56
C PHE A 314 -2.68 -8.01 -3.08
N GLN A 315 -3.97 -7.76 -3.31
CA GLN A 315 -4.48 -6.47 -3.77
C GLN A 315 -4.30 -5.35 -2.74
N ILE A 316 -4.40 -5.64 -1.44
CA ILE A 316 -4.12 -4.67 -0.37
C ILE A 316 -2.64 -4.27 -0.35
N GLU A 317 -1.70 -5.23 -0.41
CA GLU A 317 -0.27 -4.89 -0.41
C GLU A 317 0.17 -4.22 -1.73
N GLU A 318 -0.34 -4.66 -2.88
CA GLU A 318 -0.08 -4.02 -4.17
C GLU A 318 -0.55 -2.54 -4.18
N ALA A 319 -1.76 -2.27 -3.68
CA ALA A 319 -2.28 -0.91 -3.60
C ALA A 319 -1.55 -0.05 -2.55
N LYS A 320 -1.08 -0.65 -1.45
CA LYS A 320 -0.21 0.04 -0.48
C LYS A 320 1.08 0.51 -1.14
N GLU A 321 1.83 -0.41 -1.76
CA GLU A 321 3.13 -0.12 -2.39
C GLU A 321 3.00 1.01 -3.42
N LYS A 322 2.05 0.86 -4.35
CA LYS A 322 1.85 1.79 -5.47
C LYS A 322 1.39 3.17 -5.04
N LEU A 323 0.52 3.26 -4.02
CA LEU A 323 0.03 4.56 -3.55
C LEU A 323 0.95 5.22 -2.50
N PHE A 324 1.79 4.46 -1.78
CA PHE A 324 2.58 4.89 -0.62
C PHE A 324 3.28 6.24 -0.80
N PHE A 325 3.87 6.47 -1.98
CA PHE A 325 4.65 7.68 -2.29
C PHE A 325 3.90 9.00 -2.04
N LEU A 326 2.57 9.02 -2.12
CA LEU A 326 1.78 10.24 -1.94
C LEU A 326 1.83 10.83 -0.51
N SER A 327 2.27 10.05 0.50
CA SER A 327 2.54 10.53 1.87
C SER A 327 4.00 10.82 2.17
N GLU A 328 4.92 10.42 1.28
CA GLU A 328 6.34 10.34 1.61
C GLU A 328 7.01 11.71 1.63
N LYS A 329 7.34 12.20 2.84
CA LYS A 329 7.93 13.54 3.05
C LYS A 329 9.22 13.76 2.26
N ARG A 330 9.97 12.70 1.92
CA ARG A 330 11.15 12.79 1.05
C ARG A 330 10.81 13.26 -0.38
N PHE A 331 9.62 12.96 -0.89
CA PHE A 331 9.18 13.43 -2.21
C PHE A 331 8.60 14.85 -2.19
N LEU A 332 8.51 15.49 -1.02
CA LEU A 332 8.34 16.95 -0.88
C LEU A 332 9.67 17.73 -0.96
N THR A 333 10.75 17.08 -1.40
CA THR A 333 12.09 17.65 -1.56
C THR A 333 12.56 17.54 -3.01
N PHE A 334 13.80 17.95 -3.30
CA PHE A 334 14.44 17.77 -4.60
C PHE A 334 14.43 16.30 -5.08
N LEU A 335 14.42 15.33 -4.16
CA LEU A 335 14.29 13.90 -4.49
C LEU A 335 12.98 13.60 -5.25
N GLY A 336 11.87 14.21 -4.87
CA GLY A 336 10.58 14.04 -5.57
C GLY A 336 10.52 14.73 -6.93
N ARG A 337 11.46 15.61 -7.25
CA ARG A 337 11.64 16.19 -8.59
C ARG A 337 12.37 15.23 -9.53
N ILE A 338 13.30 14.42 -9.01
CA ILE A 338 14.15 13.52 -9.81
C ILE A 338 13.66 12.07 -9.85
N GLU A 339 13.01 11.57 -8.79
CA GLU A 339 12.34 10.26 -8.80
C GLU A 339 11.01 10.33 -9.57
N GLY A 340 11.08 10.36 -10.91
CA GLY A 340 9.92 10.22 -11.80
C GLY A 340 8.81 11.26 -11.61
N GLY A 341 9.15 12.47 -11.14
CA GLY A 341 8.20 13.56 -10.93
C GLY A 341 7.18 13.33 -9.82
N LYS A 342 7.49 12.50 -8.81
CA LYS A 342 6.60 12.27 -7.65
C LYS A 342 6.09 13.57 -7.00
N LEU A 343 6.87 14.65 -7.01
CA LEU A 343 6.43 15.97 -6.53
C LEU A 343 5.40 16.61 -7.47
N THR A 344 5.59 16.55 -8.80
CA THR A 344 4.58 16.98 -9.80
C THR A 344 3.26 16.24 -9.56
N LYS A 345 3.34 14.93 -9.38
CA LYS A 345 2.20 14.03 -9.12
C LYS A 345 1.45 14.41 -7.83
N ILE A 346 2.18 14.64 -6.74
CA ILE A 346 1.60 15.07 -5.45
C ILE A 346 0.95 16.47 -5.56
N VAL A 347 1.55 17.43 -6.28
CA VAL A 347 0.97 18.77 -6.52
C VAL A 347 -0.31 18.66 -7.35
N ALA A 348 -0.26 17.94 -8.47
CA ALA A 348 -1.38 17.80 -9.40
C ALA A 348 -2.61 17.17 -8.76
N LEU A 349 -2.42 16.08 -8.01
CA LEU A 349 -3.51 15.47 -7.23
C LEU A 349 -3.98 16.41 -6.12
N SER A 350 -3.07 17.07 -5.40
CA SER A 350 -3.43 17.94 -4.26
C SER A 350 -4.30 19.15 -4.64
N ARG A 351 -4.15 19.67 -5.87
CA ARG A 351 -4.99 20.77 -6.40
C ARG A 351 -6.41 20.33 -6.76
N ARG A 352 -6.62 19.04 -7.02
CA ARG A 352 -7.92 18.46 -7.38
C ARG A 352 -8.58 17.84 -6.15
N PHE A 353 -9.20 18.69 -5.32
CA PHE A 353 -9.70 18.32 -3.99
C PHE A 353 -10.61 17.07 -3.93
N HIS A 354 -11.53 16.90 -4.88
CA HIS A 354 -12.42 15.73 -4.91
C HIS A 354 -11.65 14.43 -5.23
N ASP A 355 -10.81 14.45 -6.27
CA ASP A 355 -9.95 13.35 -6.68
C ASP A 355 -8.97 12.97 -5.55
N ARG A 356 -8.34 13.98 -4.93
CA ARG A 356 -7.50 13.83 -3.73
C ARG A 356 -8.27 13.14 -2.61
N SER A 357 -9.51 13.53 -2.33
CA SER A 357 -10.31 12.95 -1.24
C SER A 357 -10.73 11.51 -1.51
N LEU A 358 -10.89 11.11 -2.78
CA LEU A 358 -11.14 9.73 -3.17
C LEU A 358 -9.89 8.87 -2.98
N VAL A 359 -8.75 9.30 -3.53
CA VAL A 359 -7.47 8.59 -3.37
C VAL A 359 -7.06 8.51 -1.90
N GLU A 360 -7.24 9.58 -1.12
CA GLU A 360 -7.00 9.61 0.32
C GLU A 360 -7.90 8.62 1.08
N THR A 361 -9.15 8.43 0.66
CA THR A 361 -10.06 7.46 1.29
C THR A 361 -9.56 6.02 1.12
N VAL A 362 -9.10 5.66 -0.09
CA VAL A 362 -8.49 4.34 -0.34
C VAL A 362 -7.20 4.19 0.47
N ARG A 363 -6.31 5.19 0.44
CA ARG A 363 -5.07 5.19 1.22
C ARG A 363 -5.29 5.01 2.73
N GLN A 364 -6.32 5.65 3.29
CA GLN A 364 -6.67 5.50 4.72
C GLN A 364 -7.14 4.08 5.05
N SER A 365 -7.97 3.45 4.20
CA SER A 365 -8.37 2.04 4.41
C SER A 365 -7.21 1.04 4.30
N LEU A 366 -6.17 1.39 3.52
CA LEU A 366 -4.92 0.64 3.41
C LEU A 366 -3.94 0.90 4.58
N GLY A 367 -4.31 1.75 5.56
CA GLY A 367 -3.48 2.09 6.71
C GLY A 367 -2.31 3.03 6.41
N LEU A 368 -2.32 3.72 5.27
CA LEU A 368 -1.26 4.65 4.88
C LEU A 368 -1.41 6.00 5.61
N SER A 369 -0.28 6.63 5.92
CA SER A 369 -0.25 8.00 6.48
C SER A 369 -1.02 9.01 5.61
N PRO A 370 -1.68 10.03 6.16
CA PRO A 370 -2.42 11.00 5.35
C PRO A 370 -1.54 11.75 4.33
N MET A 371 -2.11 12.11 3.16
CA MET A 371 -1.42 12.98 2.20
C MET A 371 -1.15 14.37 2.81
N PRO A 372 0.05 14.96 2.61
CA PRO A 372 0.39 16.31 3.10
C PRO A 372 -0.60 17.37 2.59
N ASP A 373 -0.92 18.39 3.39
CA ASP A 373 -1.88 19.42 3.01
C ASP A 373 -1.40 20.25 1.80
N LEU A 374 -2.33 20.92 1.11
CA LEU A 374 -2.02 21.68 -0.10
C LEU A 374 -1.02 22.83 0.16
N SER A 375 -1.05 23.47 1.33
CA SER A 375 -0.12 24.57 1.63
C SER A 375 1.32 24.07 1.82
N THR A 376 1.48 22.91 2.46
CA THR A 376 2.76 22.20 2.59
C THR A 376 3.27 21.76 1.22
N VAL A 377 2.41 21.19 0.37
CA VAL A 377 2.75 20.73 -0.99
C VAL A 377 3.16 21.90 -1.89
N GLU A 378 2.39 22.98 -1.93
CA GLU A 378 2.69 24.20 -2.69
C GLU A 378 3.99 24.86 -2.22
N SER A 379 4.19 24.99 -0.90
CA SER A 379 5.41 25.54 -0.32
C SER A 379 6.65 24.73 -0.73
N SER A 380 6.58 23.40 -0.66
CA SER A 380 7.64 22.50 -1.10
C SER A 380 7.91 22.58 -2.60
N ALA A 381 6.89 22.58 -3.45
CA ALA A 381 7.06 22.67 -4.90
C ALA A 381 7.59 24.05 -5.35
N LYS A 382 7.14 25.13 -4.71
CA LYS A 382 7.66 26.49 -4.88
C LYS A 382 9.12 26.64 -4.40
N LYS A 383 9.51 25.87 -3.38
CA LYS A 383 10.91 25.78 -2.92
C LYS A 383 11.78 25.02 -3.93
N VAL A 384 11.34 23.84 -4.38
CA VAL A 384 12.10 22.95 -5.28
C VAL A 384 12.20 23.50 -6.71
N SER A 385 11.19 24.22 -7.20
CA SER A 385 11.26 24.94 -8.48
C SER A 385 12.28 26.09 -8.46
N LYS A 386 12.42 26.78 -7.32
CA LYS A 386 13.38 27.87 -7.11
C LYS A 386 14.73 27.43 -6.55
N GLN A 387 14.95 26.13 -6.29
CA GLN A 387 16.16 25.64 -5.64
C GLN A 387 17.34 25.62 -6.62
N PRO A 388 18.38 26.47 -6.43
CA PRO A 388 19.53 26.48 -7.32
C PRO A 388 20.45 25.29 -7.02
N VAL A 389 20.87 24.58 -8.06
CA VAL A 389 21.98 23.61 -7.98
C VAL A 389 23.26 24.40 -7.76
N THR A 390 23.62 24.61 -6.50
CA THR A 390 24.69 25.53 -6.12
C THR A 390 26.04 24.83 -6.19
N LEU A 391 26.76 25.00 -7.30
CA LEU A 391 28.18 24.63 -7.37
C LEU A 391 28.98 25.45 -6.34
N ARG A 392 29.85 24.79 -5.58
CA ARG A 392 30.70 25.41 -4.56
C ARG A 392 32.16 25.07 -4.82
N SER A 393 32.94 26.03 -5.33
CA SER A 393 34.39 25.93 -5.37
C SER A 393 34.98 26.18 -3.97
N GLY A 394 35.89 25.32 -3.51
CA GLY A 394 36.48 25.41 -2.17
C GLY A 394 37.98 25.12 -2.16
N LYS A 395 38.80 26.11 -1.79
CA LYS A 395 40.27 26.01 -1.84
C LYS A 395 40.85 25.58 -0.47
N LYS A 396 41.00 24.27 -0.24
CA LYS A 396 41.69 23.73 0.95
C LYS A 396 43.21 23.75 0.80
N CYS A 397 43.82 24.92 0.89
CA CYS A 397 45.28 25.05 0.99
C CYS A 397 45.77 24.78 2.42
N ASN A 398 46.33 23.60 2.67
CA ASN A 398 47.04 23.32 3.93
C ASN A 398 48.52 23.71 3.82
N GLY A 399 48.83 24.98 4.11
CA GLY A 399 50.16 25.57 3.86
C GLY A 399 51.34 24.90 4.57
N PHE A 400 51.09 24.06 5.58
CA PHE A 400 52.16 23.35 6.30
C PHE A 400 52.75 22.17 5.51
N LEU A 401 51.94 21.47 4.70
CA LEU A 401 52.40 20.35 3.87
C LEU A 401 53.21 20.80 2.65
N TYR A 402 52.93 22.02 2.17
CA TYR A 402 53.52 22.66 0.98
C TYR A 402 55.05 22.79 1.02
N ARG A 403 55.67 22.74 2.22
CA ARG A 403 57.12 22.86 2.39
C ARG A 403 57.89 21.53 2.39
N TYR A 404 57.23 20.38 2.48
CA TYR A 404 57.89 19.10 2.78
C TYR A 404 57.57 17.93 1.84
N PHE A 405 56.42 17.93 1.15
CA PHE A 405 55.93 16.73 0.45
C PHE A 405 55.79 16.83 -1.08
N GLY A 406 56.41 17.83 -1.72
CA GLY A 406 56.50 17.90 -3.18
C GLY A 406 55.42 18.77 -3.86
N LYS A 407 55.27 18.57 -5.18
CA LYS A 407 54.53 19.47 -6.10
C LYS A 407 53.09 19.05 -6.38
N ASP A 408 52.60 18.02 -5.71
CA ASP A 408 51.43 17.28 -6.17
C ASP A 408 50.13 17.97 -5.73
N VAL A 409 49.52 18.68 -6.69
CA VAL A 409 48.22 19.32 -6.53
C VAL A 409 47.14 18.31 -6.92
N SER A 410 45.92 18.47 -6.42
CA SER A 410 44.80 17.65 -6.88
C SER A 410 43.52 18.45 -6.98
N ILE A 411 42.84 18.35 -8.12
CA ILE A 411 41.47 18.83 -8.26
C ILE A 411 40.56 17.80 -7.59
N GLN A 412 39.61 18.26 -6.77
CA GLN A 412 38.58 17.42 -6.19
C GLN A 412 37.20 17.95 -6.58
N PHE A 413 36.45 17.11 -7.28
CA PHE A 413 35.04 17.36 -7.62
C PHE A 413 34.19 16.65 -6.59
N ILE A 414 33.42 17.40 -5.81
CA ILE A 414 32.54 16.88 -4.75
C ILE A 414 31.10 16.93 -5.27
N ASN A 415 30.45 15.77 -5.30
CA ASN A 415 29.06 15.65 -5.66
C ASN A 415 28.18 15.67 -4.40
N ASP A 416 27.89 16.88 -3.90
CA ASP A 416 27.02 17.10 -2.73
C ASP A 416 25.51 17.05 -3.08
N VAL A 417 25.12 16.55 -4.27
CA VAL A 417 23.72 16.34 -4.66
C VAL A 417 23.35 14.86 -4.78
N ASP A 418 22.04 14.60 -4.86
CA ASP A 418 21.45 13.25 -4.95
C ASP A 418 21.36 12.70 -6.39
N LEU A 419 22.03 13.36 -7.35
CA LEU A 419 22.13 12.98 -8.76
C LEU A 419 23.56 12.60 -9.12
N PRO A 420 23.81 11.60 -9.99
CA PRO A 420 25.13 11.35 -10.52
C PRO A 420 25.51 12.44 -11.55
N ILE A 421 26.76 12.88 -11.55
CA ILE A 421 27.27 13.87 -12.52
C ILE A 421 28.32 13.24 -13.42
N LYS A 422 28.30 13.56 -14.73
CA LYS A 422 29.40 13.25 -15.65
C LYS A 422 30.26 14.50 -15.78
N ILE A 423 31.57 14.34 -15.65
CA ILE A 423 32.56 15.40 -15.79
C ILE A 423 33.39 15.05 -17.02
N VAL A 424 33.51 15.99 -17.94
CA VAL A 424 34.33 15.88 -19.15
C VAL A 424 35.37 17.00 -19.10
N SER A 425 36.63 16.65 -19.23
CA SER A 425 37.77 17.57 -19.02
C SER A 425 38.73 17.44 -20.20
N GLY A 426 39.23 18.58 -20.68
CA GLY A 426 40.18 18.68 -21.80
C GLY A 426 39.56 18.97 -23.17
N GLU A 427 38.25 18.76 -23.35
CA GLU A 427 37.55 18.97 -24.64
C GLU A 427 37.21 20.45 -24.93
N VAL A 428 37.27 21.33 -23.92
CA VAL A 428 36.85 22.75 -24.04
C VAL A 428 38.02 23.69 -23.76
N GLY A 429 38.16 24.74 -24.57
CA GLY A 429 39.19 25.78 -24.45
C GLY A 429 40.32 25.68 -25.48
N TRP A 430 40.84 26.82 -25.93
CA TRP A 430 41.81 26.93 -27.05
C TRP A 430 43.29 26.83 -26.64
N SER A 431 43.61 26.57 -25.37
CA SER A 431 45.02 26.52 -24.92
C SER A 431 45.72 25.23 -25.35
N ARG A 432 46.99 25.31 -25.74
CA ARG A 432 47.88 24.14 -25.96
C ARG A 432 48.28 23.41 -24.65
N GLN A 433 47.51 23.61 -23.58
CA GLN A 433 47.84 23.25 -22.19
C GLN A 433 46.61 22.71 -21.44
N ASN A 434 45.65 22.10 -22.14
CA ASN A 434 44.59 21.28 -21.52
C ASN A 434 45.18 19.95 -21.02
N GLU A 435 45.96 20.02 -19.94
CA GLU A 435 46.80 18.91 -19.43
C GLU A 435 46.00 17.81 -18.71
N LEU A 436 44.77 18.10 -18.29
CA LEU A 436 43.90 17.15 -17.59
C LEU A 436 42.74 16.69 -18.46
N GLN A 437 43.04 15.73 -19.34
CA GLN A 437 42.03 15.00 -20.10
C GLN A 437 41.46 13.84 -19.26
N PHE A 438 40.14 13.83 -19.02
CA PHE A 438 39.42 12.71 -18.43
C PHE A 438 37.91 12.83 -18.64
N VAL A 439 37.23 11.69 -18.69
CA VAL A 439 35.78 11.58 -18.52
C VAL A 439 35.52 10.75 -17.26
N GLN A 440 34.70 11.28 -16.35
CA GLN A 440 34.40 10.60 -15.09
C GLN A 440 32.93 10.77 -14.70
N ILE A 441 32.28 9.66 -14.35
CA ILE A 441 30.99 9.67 -13.66
C ILE A 441 31.26 9.70 -12.15
N VAL A 442 30.66 10.66 -11.44
CA VAL A 442 30.77 10.83 -9.99
C VAL A 442 29.39 10.55 -9.37
N PRO A 443 29.19 9.39 -8.70
CA PRO A 443 27.93 9.02 -8.06
C PRO A 443 27.39 10.07 -7.07
N PRO A 444 26.09 10.03 -6.73
CA PRO A 444 25.52 10.88 -5.68
C PRO A 444 26.30 10.81 -4.37
N ARG A 445 26.37 11.92 -3.64
CA ARG A 445 27.04 12.01 -2.32
C ARG A 445 28.50 11.55 -2.30
N SER A 446 29.17 11.50 -3.44
CA SER A 446 30.54 11.00 -3.59
C SER A 446 31.51 12.10 -4.06
N ARG A 447 32.78 11.75 -4.28
CA ARG A 447 33.81 12.70 -4.71
C ARG A 447 34.83 12.03 -5.61
N TYR A 448 35.23 12.71 -6.67
CA TYR A 448 36.35 12.34 -7.51
C TYR A 448 37.56 13.21 -7.19
N ARG A 449 38.76 12.62 -7.22
CA ARG A 449 40.04 13.32 -7.06
C ARG A 449 40.93 12.99 -8.24
N ARG A 450 41.43 14.02 -8.93
CA ARG A 450 42.44 13.89 -9.99
C ARG A 450 43.71 14.60 -9.52
N GLU A 451 44.80 13.86 -9.47
CA GLU A 451 46.13 14.40 -9.16
C GLU A 451 46.73 15.06 -10.40
N THR A 452 47.54 16.10 -10.20
CA THR A 452 48.02 16.99 -11.26
C THR A 452 49.30 17.73 -10.84
N ASN A 453 50.03 18.22 -11.83
CA ASN A 453 51.24 19.00 -11.63
C ASN A 453 50.96 20.32 -10.90
N PHE A 454 51.98 20.88 -10.24
CA PHE A 454 51.88 22.19 -9.57
C PHE A 454 51.43 23.32 -10.51
N THR A 455 51.85 23.28 -11.77
CA THR A 455 51.33 24.10 -12.86
C THR A 455 50.44 23.23 -13.74
N PHE A 456 49.19 23.63 -13.92
CA PHE A 456 48.26 23.01 -14.86
C PHE A 456 47.27 24.04 -15.38
N SER A 457 46.64 23.74 -16.52
CA SER A 457 45.41 24.36 -16.99
C SER A 457 44.46 23.27 -17.49
N THR A 458 43.15 23.47 -17.34
CA THR A 458 42.14 22.61 -17.95
C THR A 458 40.80 23.32 -18.05
N GLY A 459 40.19 23.26 -19.24
CA GLY A 459 38.77 23.55 -19.47
C GLY A 459 37.97 22.27 -19.68
N GLY A 460 36.69 22.30 -19.35
CA GLY A 460 35.78 21.16 -19.47
C GLY A 460 34.33 21.52 -19.17
N TYR A 461 33.49 20.51 -19.04
CA TYR A 461 32.08 20.68 -18.69
C TYR A 461 31.56 19.57 -17.77
N ILE A 462 30.60 19.92 -16.92
CA ILE A 462 29.87 19.01 -16.03
C ILE A 462 28.46 18.85 -16.60
N VAL A 463 28.04 17.60 -16.83
CA VAL A 463 26.70 17.21 -17.25
C VAL A 463 25.93 16.69 -16.04
N LEU A 464 24.85 17.40 -15.70
CA LEU A 464 23.82 16.99 -14.76
C LEU A 464 22.67 16.35 -15.54
N TYR A 465 22.45 15.06 -15.33
CA TYR A 465 21.30 14.31 -15.85
C TYR A 465 20.17 14.42 -14.83
N LEU A 466 19.16 15.28 -15.08
CA LEU A 466 18.09 15.56 -14.10
C LEU A 466 17.02 14.46 -14.04
N ASP A 467 17.00 13.58 -15.04
CA ASP A 467 16.21 12.34 -15.14
C ASP A 467 16.91 11.13 -14.49
N GLY A 468 18.19 11.28 -14.10
CA GLY A 468 19.03 10.20 -13.58
C GLY A 468 19.53 9.20 -14.61
N ASN A 469 19.24 9.36 -15.92
CA ASN A 469 19.47 8.33 -16.94
C ASN A 469 20.54 8.74 -17.95
N MET A 470 21.78 8.28 -17.76
CA MET A 470 22.94 8.70 -18.58
C MET A 470 22.95 8.23 -20.04
N LEU A 471 21.93 7.49 -20.47
CA LEU A 471 21.78 6.97 -21.83
C LEU A 471 20.80 7.79 -22.69
N GLY A 472 20.08 8.75 -22.11
CA GLY A 472 19.20 9.66 -22.84
C GLY A 472 19.96 10.78 -23.57
N SER A 473 19.49 11.14 -24.76
CA SER A 473 19.99 12.29 -25.54
C SER A 473 19.24 13.60 -25.28
N ASP A 474 18.26 13.60 -24.37
CA ASP A 474 17.27 14.67 -24.27
C ASP A 474 17.84 15.92 -23.59
N SER A 475 18.04 16.94 -24.41
CA SER A 475 18.67 18.21 -24.00
C SER A 475 17.89 18.98 -22.94
N GLU A 476 16.57 18.81 -22.85
CA GLU A 476 15.73 19.54 -21.88
C GLU A 476 15.99 19.14 -20.41
N ASN A 477 16.16 17.84 -20.16
CA ASN A 477 16.48 17.25 -18.86
C ASN A 477 17.98 17.30 -18.54
N THR A 478 18.80 17.76 -19.48
CA THR A 478 20.24 17.90 -19.30
C THR A 478 20.60 19.32 -18.85
N ARG A 479 21.53 19.46 -17.92
CA ARG A 479 22.19 20.75 -17.63
C ARG A 479 23.70 20.60 -17.76
N VAL A 480 24.26 21.28 -18.75
CA VAL A 480 25.69 21.41 -18.97
C VAL A 480 26.18 22.67 -18.26
N ILE A 481 27.29 22.56 -17.52
CA ILE A 481 27.96 23.69 -16.87
C ILE A 481 29.44 23.61 -17.21
N GLU A 482 29.96 24.61 -17.93
CA GLU A 482 31.39 24.71 -18.24
C GLU A 482 32.20 25.01 -16.98
N PHE A 483 33.45 24.55 -16.95
CA PHE A 483 34.42 24.89 -15.92
C PHE A 483 35.80 25.13 -16.51
N ALA A 484 36.55 26.03 -15.87
CA ALA A 484 37.97 26.20 -16.10
C ALA A 484 38.71 26.17 -14.76
N ALA A 485 39.82 25.44 -14.70
CA ALA A 485 40.67 25.35 -13.52
C ALA A 485 42.14 25.44 -13.95
N SER A 486 42.92 26.26 -13.24
CA SER A 486 44.36 26.38 -13.46
C SER A 486 45.09 26.65 -12.15
N SER A 487 46.39 26.36 -12.13
CA SER A 487 47.26 26.60 -10.99
C SER A 487 48.41 27.54 -11.37
N GLN A 488 48.11 28.84 -11.27
CA GLN A 488 49.10 29.91 -11.06
C GLN A 488 48.43 31.22 -10.59
N PHE A 489 47.25 31.56 -11.13
CA PHE A 489 46.42 32.69 -10.69
C PHE A 489 44.96 32.28 -10.40
N LEU A 490 44.16 33.21 -9.90
CA LEU A 490 42.83 32.95 -9.31
C LEU A 490 41.69 33.02 -10.34
N CYS A 491 40.62 32.27 -10.04
CA CYS A 491 39.41 32.00 -10.81
C CYS A 491 38.78 33.14 -11.61
N ILE A 492 38.09 32.76 -12.69
CA ILE A 492 36.74 33.27 -13.01
C ILE A 492 35.81 32.06 -13.16
N LEU A 493 34.64 32.11 -12.50
CA LEU A 493 33.43 31.39 -12.90
C LEU A 493 32.41 32.42 -13.40
N LYS A 494 31.57 32.03 -14.35
CA LYS A 494 30.33 32.70 -14.73
C LYS A 494 29.26 31.67 -15.01
#